data_AF-A0A7S7SLS2-F1
#
_entry.id   AF-A0A7S7SLS2-F1
#
_cell.length_a   1.000
_cell.length_b   1.000
_cell.length_c   1.000
_cell.angle_alpha   90.00
_cell.angle_beta   90.00
_cell.angle_gamma   90.00
#
_symmetry.space_group_name_H-M   'P 1'
#
loop_
_entity.id
_entity.type
_entity.pdbx_description
1 polymer ?
#
loop_
_entity_poly.entity_id
_entity_poly.type
_entity_poly.pdbx_seq_one_letter_code
_entity_poly.pdbx_strand_id
1 'polypeptide(L)'
;MSLEHLDTLIAFATVMLGVSLLITTFTQMVSAFLGLRGTNLRWGLKALIENIYPDSKQHAHDIAEAVLRHPLISDSSLSIIRRKVPLLQRWQLANHVTVAEFVRILEKITAQTSAGDLKTAMQNIVQNAQPHPGDNGAPSAVVDVAEEFQFWFETAMGRTAQRFRLHMRVWTILFAVGLCLALHLDSLQLYTQLSSDAELRAGLAAASSTLSAKAQQPAAAADEKAALENLAKQAREIKSSLDATRLNLIPSPYPNPWYSTYEGRRHLLGVLFTIALLSLGAPFWFNVLKSLSSLKPLLASKQENTGGAAG
;
A
#
# COMPACT_ATOMS: atom_id res chain seq x y z
N MET A 1 -21.91 -28.20 -15.64
CA MET A 1 -21.47 -26.95 -16.31
C MET A 1 -21.26 -25.78 -15.34
N SER A 2 -22.16 -25.47 -14.39
CA SER A 2 -21.98 -24.29 -13.50
C SER A 2 -20.75 -24.35 -12.58
N LEU A 3 -20.46 -25.51 -11.97
CA LEU A 3 -19.30 -25.69 -11.09
C LEU A 3 -17.96 -25.54 -11.84
N GLU A 4 -17.90 -26.00 -13.09
CA GLU A 4 -16.68 -25.92 -13.90
C GLU A 4 -16.32 -24.46 -14.24
N HIS A 5 -17.31 -23.66 -14.62
CA HIS A 5 -17.12 -22.23 -14.86
C HIS A 5 -16.69 -21.51 -13.57
N LEU A 6 -17.27 -21.89 -12.43
CA LEU A 6 -16.87 -21.34 -11.14
C LEU A 6 -15.40 -21.67 -10.80
N ASP A 7 -14.99 -22.92 -11.00
CA ASP A 7 -13.60 -23.34 -10.78
C ASP A 7 -12.63 -22.60 -11.72
N THR A 8 -13.01 -22.37 -12.97
CA THR A 8 -12.23 -21.54 -13.91
C THR A 8 -12.10 -20.10 -13.41
N LEU A 9 -13.18 -19.51 -12.90
CA LEU A 9 -13.15 -18.15 -12.34
C LEU A 9 -12.31 -18.08 -11.05
N ILE A 10 -12.37 -19.09 -10.18
CA ILE A 10 -11.53 -19.19 -8.98
C ILE A 10 -10.05 -19.27 -9.38
N ALA A 11 -9.72 -20.13 -10.34
CA ALA A 11 -8.35 -20.26 -10.83
C ALA A 11 -7.84 -18.95 -11.46
N PHE A 12 -8.68 -18.29 -12.27
CA PHE A 12 -8.37 -17.00 -12.87
C PHE A 12 -8.12 -15.93 -11.80
N ALA A 13 -9.04 -15.79 -10.84
CA ALA A 13 -8.89 -14.86 -9.73
C ALA A 13 -7.64 -15.15 -8.89
N THR A 14 -7.26 -16.42 -8.75
CA THR A 14 -6.04 -16.83 -8.04
C THR A 14 -4.77 -16.36 -8.75
N VAL A 15 -4.68 -16.52 -10.07
CA VAL A 15 -3.55 -16.00 -10.86
C VAL A 15 -3.47 -14.49 -10.74
N MET A 16 -4.60 -13.81 -10.93
CA MET A 16 -4.66 -12.35 -10.85
C MET A 16 -4.30 -11.82 -9.46
N LEU A 17 -4.71 -12.52 -8.39
CA LEU A 17 -4.29 -12.23 -7.02
C LEU A 17 -2.78 -12.38 -6.85
N GLY A 18 -2.21 -13.50 -7.30
CA GLY A 18 -0.76 -13.77 -7.21
C GLY A 18 0.07 -12.69 -7.89
N VAL A 19 -0.26 -12.33 -9.13
CA VAL A 19 0.45 -11.28 -9.87
C VAL A 19 0.24 -9.90 -9.22
N SER A 20 -0.98 -9.62 -8.74
CA SER A 20 -1.26 -8.36 -8.03
C SER A 20 -0.54 -8.25 -6.68
N LEU A 21 -0.28 -9.37 -6.00
CA LEU A 21 0.54 -9.39 -4.80
C LEU A 21 2.00 -9.07 -5.12
N LEU A 22 2.55 -9.57 -6.23
CA LEU A 22 3.89 -9.19 -6.69
C LEU A 22 3.98 -7.69 -6.97
N ILE A 23 2.99 -7.13 -7.68
CA ILE A 23 2.89 -5.68 -7.91
C ILE A 23 2.84 -4.93 -6.57
N THR A 24 2.03 -5.42 -5.63
CA THR A 24 1.92 -4.83 -4.29
C THR A 24 3.28 -4.84 -3.58
N THR A 25 3.99 -5.96 -3.60
CA THR A 25 5.35 -6.07 -3.04
C THR A 25 6.32 -5.09 -3.70
N PHE A 26 6.32 -4.96 -5.03
CA PHE A 26 7.20 -4.00 -5.73
C PHE A 26 6.86 -2.55 -5.40
N THR A 27 5.58 -2.19 -5.34
CA THR A 27 5.18 -0.84 -4.94
C THR A 27 5.63 -0.51 -3.51
N GLN A 28 5.53 -1.47 -2.60
CA GLN A 28 6.00 -1.32 -1.22
C GLN A 28 7.53 -1.20 -1.15
N MET A 29 8.25 -1.97 -1.96
CA MET A 29 9.70 -1.91 -2.07
C MET A 29 10.17 -0.52 -2.53
N VAL A 30 9.51 0.06 -3.54
CA VAL A 30 9.78 1.44 -3.99
C VAL A 30 9.40 2.46 -2.92
N SER A 31 8.26 2.29 -2.24
CA SER A 31 7.85 3.20 -1.17
C SER A 31 8.82 3.21 0.00
N ALA A 32 9.36 2.04 0.36
CA ALA A 32 10.41 1.89 1.36
C ALA A 32 11.66 2.61 0.85
N PHE A 33 12.24 2.14 -0.25
CA PHE A 33 13.50 2.65 -0.82
C PHE A 33 13.50 4.16 -1.14
N LEU A 34 12.36 4.78 -1.41
CA LEU A 34 12.30 6.22 -1.67
C LEU A 34 11.89 7.05 -0.44
N GLY A 35 11.58 6.43 0.71
CA GLY A 35 11.10 7.11 1.91
C GLY A 35 9.82 7.92 1.67
N LEU A 36 8.93 7.42 0.79
CA LEU A 36 7.78 8.21 0.31
C LEU A 36 6.80 8.56 1.43
N ARG A 37 6.66 7.69 2.44
CA ARG A 37 5.75 7.90 3.57
C ARG A 37 6.18 9.11 4.40
N GLY A 38 7.41 9.12 4.89
CA GLY A 38 7.94 10.23 5.67
C GLY A 38 8.03 11.55 4.89
N THR A 39 8.34 11.50 3.58
CA THR A 39 8.35 12.71 2.75
C THR A 39 6.95 13.33 2.59
N ASN A 40 5.92 12.49 2.39
CA ASN A 40 4.54 12.97 2.33
C ASN A 40 4.10 13.49 3.71
N LEU A 41 4.53 12.86 4.80
CA LEU A 41 4.22 13.31 6.16
C LEU A 41 4.80 14.70 6.46
N ARG A 42 6.04 14.97 6.05
CA ARG A 42 6.62 16.31 6.14
C ARG A 42 5.84 17.34 5.35
N TRP A 43 5.40 16.98 4.15
CA TRP A 43 4.57 17.87 3.33
C TRP A 43 3.25 18.20 4.05
N GLY A 44 2.60 17.19 4.64
CA GLY A 44 1.37 17.36 5.42
C GLY A 44 1.56 18.28 6.62
N LEU A 45 2.60 18.03 7.40
CA LEU A 45 2.89 18.80 8.60
C LEU A 45 3.32 20.24 8.28
N LYS A 46 4.09 20.43 7.21
CA LYS A 46 4.38 21.77 6.66
C LYS A 46 3.07 22.49 6.30
N ALA A 47 2.20 21.84 5.53
CA ALA A 47 0.93 22.42 5.12
C ALA A 47 0.01 22.72 6.32
N LEU A 48 0.07 21.92 7.38
CA LEU A 48 -0.64 22.20 8.64
C LEU A 48 -0.16 23.53 9.22
N ILE A 49 1.16 23.66 9.43
CA ILE A 49 1.76 24.83 10.06
C ILE A 49 1.52 26.09 9.22
N GLU A 50 1.66 26.00 7.88
CA GLU A 50 1.44 27.14 6.98
C GLU A 50 -0.02 27.63 6.97
N ASN A 51 -1.00 26.77 7.26
CA ASN A 51 -2.42 27.13 7.26
C ASN A 51 -2.92 27.61 8.63
N ILE A 52 -2.43 27.04 9.74
CA ILE A 52 -2.89 27.41 11.09
C ILE A 52 -2.07 28.57 11.68
N TYR A 53 -0.77 28.65 11.38
CA TYR A 53 0.16 29.61 11.99
C TYR A 53 0.88 30.44 10.92
N PRO A 54 0.23 31.50 10.38
CA PRO A 54 0.80 32.34 9.33
C PRO A 54 2.16 32.94 9.71
N ASP A 55 2.33 33.30 10.99
CA ASP A 55 3.57 33.88 11.53
C ASP A 55 4.73 32.87 11.54
N SER A 56 4.41 31.57 11.59
CA SER A 56 5.39 30.47 11.60
C SER A 56 5.68 29.93 10.19
N LYS A 57 5.10 30.53 9.14
CA LYS A 57 5.20 30.03 7.75
C LYS A 57 6.64 29.91 7.25
N GLN A 58 7.51 30.86 7.61
CA GLN A 58 8.92 30.84 7.22
C GLN A 58 9.69 29.63 7.80
N HIS A 59 9.24 29.13 8.96
CA HIS A 59 9.86 28.01 9.67
C HIS A 59 9.11 26.69 9.53
N ALA A 60 7.97 26.67 8.81
CA ALA A 60 7.09 25.50 8.73
C ALA A 60 7.78 24.24 8.20
N HIS A 61 8.68 24.39 7.23
CA HIS A 61 9.47 23.28 6.71
C HIS A 61 10.44 22.72 7.77
N ASP A 62 11.17 23.60 8.45
CA ASP A 62 12.21 23.22 9.41
C ASP A 62 11.60 22.62 10.68
N ILE A 63 10.46 23.15 11.14
CA ILE A 63 9.68 22.60 12.25
C ILE A 63 9.19 21.18 11.87
N ALA A 64 8.58 21.02 10.70
CA ALA A 64 8.09 19.72 10.24
C ALA A 64 9.22 18.69 10.13
N GLU A 65 10.38 19.11 9.62
CA GLU A 65 11.56 18.27 9.49
C GLU A 65 12.17 17.90 10.84
N ALA A 66 12.29 18.86 11.77
CA ALA A 66 12.83 18.64 13.11
C ALA A 66 11.96 17.66 13.91
N VAL A 67 10.63 17.78 13.82
CA VAL A 67 9.71 16.86 14.48
C VAL A 67 9.82 15.44 13.91
N LEU A 68 9.86 15.31 12.58
CA LEU A 68 9.86 14.00 11.93
C LEU A 68 11.19 13.25 12.03
N ARG A 69 12.31 13.95 12.26
CA ARG A 69 13.64 13.37 12.50
C ARG A 69 13.88 13.02 13.96
N HIS A 70 12.97 13.36 14.87
CA HIS A 70 13.20 13.17 16.30
C HIS A 70 13.30 11.66 16.64
N PRO A 71 14.30 11.24 17.43
CA PRO A 71 14.59 9.83 17.73
C PRO A 71 13.50 9.09 18.54
N LEU A 72 12.42 9.77 18.93
CA LEU A 72 11.26 9.14 19.60
C LEU A 72 10.24 8.57 18.63
N ILE A 73 10.31 8.93 17.34
CA ILE A 73 9.40 8.41 16.30
C ILE A 73 10.19 7.94 15.07
N SER A 74 11.33 8.56 14.78
CA SER A 74 12.31 8.01 13.85
C SER A 74 13.18 6.99 14.58
N ASP A 75 12.63 5.80 14.87
CA ASP A 75 13.43 4.64 15.27
C ASP A 75 14.31 4.24 14.09
N SER A 76 15.54 4.74 14.09
CA SER A 76 16.53 4.40 13.07
C SER A 76 17.87 4.14 13.75
N SER A 77 18.14 2.87 14.04
CA SER A 77 19.36 2.35 14.68
C SER A 77 20.65 2.53 13.83
N LEU A 78 20.59 3.29 12.74
CA LEU A 78 21.68 3.48 11.76
C LEU A 78 22.05 4.96 11.59
N SER A 79 22.53 5.57 12.68
CA SER A 79 22.97 6.98 12.70
C SER A 79 24.35 7.23 12.05
N ILE A 80 25.20 6.21 11.95
CA ILE A 80 26.63 6.38 11.61
C ILE A 80 26.89 6.36 10.10
N ILE A 81 26.22 5.48 9.33
CA ILE A 81 26.45 5.31 7.89
C ILE A 81 25.70 6.37 7.05
N ARG A 82 24.60 6.93 7.59
CA ARG A 82 23.69 7.84 6.89
C ARG A 82 24.19 9.28 6.68
N ARG A 83 25.21 9.74 7.42
CA ARG A 83 25.69 11.15 7.37
C ARG A 83 26.38 11.52 6.05
N LYS A 84 26.77 10.54 5.22
CA LYS A 84 27.56 10.75 3.99
C LYS A 84 26.77 10.77 2.67
N VAL A 85 25.49 10.41 2.65
CA VAL A 85 24.72 10.30 1.39
C VAL A 85 23.41 11.09 1.46
N PRO A 86 23.27 12.22 0.73
CA PRO A 86 22.07 13.06 0.79
C PRO A 86 20.79 12.36 0.30
N LEU A 87 20.91 11.34 -0.57
CA LEU A 87 19.78 10.50 -0.97
C LEU A 87 19.19 9.66 0.19
N LEU A 88 19.99 9.33 1.22
CA LEU A 88 19.57 8.53 2.37
C LEU A 88 18.95 9.37 3.51
N GLN A 89 19.00 10.70 3.43
CA GLN A 89 18.35 11.58 4.42
C GLN A 89 16.81 11.50 4.38
N ARG A 90 16.23 11.15 3.23
CA ARG A 90 14.77 10.98 3.07
C ARG A 90 14.21 9.83 3.90
N TRP A 91 15.07 8.93 4.37
CA TRP A 91 14.71 7.74 5.13
C TRP A 91 14.72 7.96 6.65
N GLN A 92 14.93 9.21 7.12
CA GLN A 92 14.94 9.60 8.55
C GLN A 92 13.60 10.15 9.06
N LEU A 93 12.57 10.17 8.21
CA LEU A 93 11.27 10.73 8.58
C LEU A 93 10.36 9.63 9.11
N ALA A 94 9.69 9.91 10.22
CA ALA A 94 8.66 9.05 10.81
C ALA A 94 7.64 8.56 9.77
N ASN A 95 7.21 7.30 9.92
CA ASN A 95 6.20 6.68 9.05
C ASN A 95 4.75 6.97 9.49
N HIS A 96 4.56 7.42 10.73
CA HIS A 96 3.30 7.83 11.32
C HIS A 96 3.59 8.83 12.45
N VAL A 97 2.70 9.80 12.65
CA VAL A 97 2.74 10.74 13.77
C VAL A 97 1.31 10.99 14.22
N THR A 98 1.04 10.78 15.51
CA THR A 98 -0.20 11.20 16.17
C THR A 98 -0.10 12.65 16.65
N VAL A 99 -1.24 13.30 16.92
CA VAL A 99 -1.28 14.66 17.50
C VAL A 99 -0.48 14.72 18.80
N ALA A 100 -0.69 13.76 19.70
CA ALA A 100 -0.01 13.72 21.00
C ALA A 100 1.51 13.57 20.84
N GLU A 101 1.95 12.75 19.90
CA GLU A 101 3.37 12.58 19.55
C GLU A 101 3.98 13.85 18.95
N PHE A 102 3.26 14.50 18.05
CA PHE A 102 3.66 15.77 17.44
C PHE A 102 3.91 16.83 18.51
N VAL A 103 2.93 17.05 19.40
CA VAL A 103 2.98 18.06 20.47
C VAL A 103 4.12 17.75 21.46
N ARG A 104 4.22 16.50 21.93
CA ARG A 104 5.29 16.07 22.86
C ARG A 104 6.69 16.26 22.28
N ILE A 105 6.89 16.05 20.99
CA ILE A 105 8.19 16.28 20.36
C ILE A 105 8.46 17.76 20.21
N LEU A 106 7.44 18.53 19.83
CA LEU A 106 7.57 19.96 19.67
C LEU A 106 7.95 20.64 20.99
N GLU A 107 7.40 20.18 22.12
CA GLU A 107 7.82 20.56 23.48
C GLU A 107 9.29 20.25 23.77
N LYS A 108 9.76 19.05 23.38
CA LYS A 108 11.16 18.68 23.60
C LYS A 108 12.12 19.52 22.76
N ILE A 109 11.78 19.80 21.50
CA ILE A 109 12.60 20.60 20.59
C ILE A 109 12.62 22.07 21.02
N THR A 110 11.49 22.62 21.49
CA THR A 110 11.41 24.00 22.02
C THR A 110 12.26 24.20 23.26
N ALA A 111 12.29 23.20 24.15
CA ALA A 111 13.12 23.24 25.36
C ALA A 111 14.63 23.28 25.05
N GLN A 112 15.04 22.72 23.91
CA GLN A 112 16.45 22.59 23.51
C GLN A 112 16.93 23.65 22.50
N THR A 113 16.01 24.43 21.93
CA THR A 113 16.31 25.44 20.90
C THR A 113 16.68 26.79 21.51
N SER A 114 17.80 27.38 21.08
CA SER A 114 18.22 28.75 21.43
C SER A 114 17.86 29.80 20.36
N ALA A 115 17.38 29.40 19.18
CA ALA A 115 16.96 30.32 18.13
C ALA A 115 15.63 31.01 18.50
N GLY A 116 15.67 32.32 18.74
CA GLY A 116 14.54 33.10 19.29
C GLY A 116 13.24 32.96 18.49
N ASP A 117 13.28 33.26 17.20
CA ASP A 117 12.06 33.28 16.35
C ASP A 117 11.47 31.88 16.16
N LEU A 118 12.32 30.86 15.95
CA LEU A 118 11.90 29.46 15.82
C LEU A 118 11.30 28.94 17.13
N LYS A 119 11.91 29.28 18.26
CA LYS A 119 11.41 28.90 19.59
C LYS A 119 10.03 29.50 19.84
N THR A 120 9.83 30.78 19.56
CA THR A 120 8.54 31.46 19.70
C THR A 120 7.47 30.83 18.81
N ALA A 121 7.80 30.58 17.53
CA ALA A 121 6.90 29.93 16.58
C ALA A 121 6.42 28.55 17.08
N MET A 122 7.33 27.74 17.62
CA MET A 122 7.00 26.42 18.13
C MET A 122 6.25 26.47 19.47
N GLN A 123 6.54 27.43 20.35
CA GLN A 123 5.81 27.61 21.62
C GLN A 123 4.34 27.95 21.38
N ASN A 124 4.05 28.80 20.39
CA ASN A 124 2.69 29.14 19.99
C ASN A 124 1.90 27.91 19.50
N ILE A 125 2.57 27.01 18.76
CA ILE A 125 1.95 25.77 18.30
C ILE A 125 1.65 24.84 19.47
N VAL A 126 2.58 24.67 20.41
CA VAL A 126 2.39 23.83 21.61
C VAL A 126 1.22 24.33 22.46
N GLN A 127 1.17 25.65 22.72
CA GLN A 127 0.11 26.25 23.55
C GLN A 127 -1.28 26.02 22.97
N ASN A 128 -1.43 26.19 21.65
CA ASN A 128 -2.73 26.03 21.00
C ASN A 128 -3.13 24.56 20.80
N ALA A 129 -2.18 23.62 20.87
CA ALA A 129 -2.42 22.20 20.66
C ALA A 129 -2.73 21.42 21.96
N GLN A 130 -2.48 22.00 23.14
CA GLN A 130 -2.75 21.35 24.43
C GLN A 130 -4.13 21.75 24.99
N PRO A 131 -4.97 20.78 25.42
CA PRO A 131 -6.09 21.07 26.29
C PRO A 131 -5.55 21.53 27.64
N HIS A 132 -5.76 22.79 28.01
CA HIS A 132 -5.33 23.30 29.31
C HIS A 132 -6.16 22.66 30.43
N PRO A 133 -5.55 22.04 31.46
CA PRO A 133 -6.28 21.62 32.65
C PRO A 133 -6.84 22.89 33.31
N GLY A 134 -8.17 22.95 33.44
CA GLY A 134 -8.92 24.16 33.70
C GLY A 134 -8.35 25.08 34.78
N ASP A 135 -8.22 26.36 34.42
CA ASP A 135 -8.57 27.42 35.34
C ASP A 135 -10.10 27.43 35.46
N ASN A 136 -10.59 27.51 36.69
CA ASN A 136 -11.99 27.27 37.03
C ASN A 136 -12.86 28.45 36.55
N GLY A 137 -13.45 28.37 35.35
CA GLY A 137 -14.55 29.28 34.99
C GLY A 137 -14.84 29.64 33.52
N ALA A 138 -14.07 29.19 32.52
CA ALA A 138 -14.34 29.51 31.11
C ALA A 138 -14.54 28.25 30.23
N PRO A 139 -15.77 27.72 30.08
CA PRO A 139 -15.99 26.38 29.54
C PRO A 139 -16.04 26.24 28.00
N SER A 140 -15.88 27.30 27.20
CA SER A 140 -16.10 27.23 25.74
C SER A 140 -14.87 27.56 24.89
N ALA A 141 -14.22 28.70 25.10
CA ALA A 141 -13.20 29.19 24.17
C ALA A 141 -11.88 28.38 24.12
N VAL A 142 -11.48 27.72 25.23
CA VAL A 142 -10.19 27.00 25.31
C VAL A 142 -10.28 25.58 24.77
N VAL A 143 -11.44 24.92 24.95
CA VAL A 143 -11.74 23.62 24.34
C VAL A 143 -11.79 23.77 22.82
N ASP A 144 -12.36 24.88 22.33
CA ASP A 144 -12.52 25.19 20.91
C ASP A 144 -11.17 25.21 20.15
N VAL A 145 -10.12 25.81 20.74
CA VAL A 145 -8.81 25.97 20.07
C VAL A 145 -8.07 24.62 19.91
N ALA A 146 -8.07 23.78 20.95
CA ALA A 146 -7.42 22.47 20.89
C ALA A 146 -8.18 21.52 19.96
N GLU A 147 -9.51 21.57 19.97
CA GLU A 147 -10.38 20.82 19.06
C GLU A 147 -10.18 21.28 17.60
N GLU A 148 -10.07 22.59 17.36
CA GLU A 148 -9.76 23.17 16.06
C GLU A 148 -8.37 22.72 15.55
N PHE A 149 -7.34 22.74 16.41
CA PHE A 149 -6.02 22.23 16.04
C PHE A 149 -6.08 20.75 15.64
N GLN A 150 -6.79 19.93 16.42
CA GLN A 150 -6.95 18.51 16.12
C GLN A 150 -7.68 18.30 14.79
N PHE A 151 -8.75 19.05 14.52
CA PHE A 151 -9.48 19.01 13.26
C PHE A 151 -8.58 19.34 12.06
N TRP A 152 -7.77 20.40 12.16
CA TRP A 152 -6.85 20.77 11.08
C TRP A 152 -5.71 19.76 10.91
N PHE A 153 -5.21 19.17 12.01
CA PHE A 153 -4.22 18.10 11.97
C PHE A 153 -4.76 16.88 11.24
N GLU A 154 -5.96 16.41 11.62
CA GLU A 154 -6.64 15.30 10.95
C GLU A 154 -6.88 15.60 9.47
N THR A 155 -7.28 16.83 9.15
CA THR A 155 -7.46 17.29 7.76
C THR A 155 -6.14 17.26 6.98
N ALA A 156 -5.03 17.72 7.57
CA ALA A 156 -3.71 17.70 6.94
C ALA A 156 -3.19 16.26 6.76
N MET A 157 -3.42 15.39 7.74
CA MET A 157 -3.10 13.96 7.66
C MET A 157 -3.97 13.22 6.65
N GLY A 158 -5.25 13.58 6.54
CA GLY A 158 -6.17 13.07 5.51
C GLY A 158 -5.66 13.39 4.10
N ARG A 159 -5.28 14.66 3.86
CA ARG A 159 -4.66 15.10 2.59
C ARG A 159 -3.35 14.36 2.31
N THR A 160 -2.52 14.16 3.33
CA THR A 160 -1.26 13.42 3.23
C THR A 160 -1.48 11.97 2.84
N ALA A 161 -2.41 11.29 3.51
CA ALA A 161 -2.77 9.90 3.23
C ALA A 161 -3.37 9.76 1.83
N GLN A 162 -4.18 10.72 1.39
CA GLN A 162 -4.71 10.75 0.02
C GLN A 162 -3.59 10.92 -1.00
N ARG A 163 -2.68 11.89 -0.81
CA ARG A 163 -1.54 12.10 -1.69
C ARG A 163 -0.66 10.86 -1.79
N PHE A 164 -0.34 10.23 -0.65
CA PHE A 164 0.41 8.99 -0.61
C PHE A 164 -0.29 7.88 -1.41
N ARG A 165 -1.60 7.68 -1.21
CA ARG A 165 -2.40 6.70 -1.98
C ARG A 165 -2.35 6.95 -3.48
N LEU A 166 -2.43 8.21 -3.93
CA LEU A 166 -2.32 8.56 -5.35
C LEU A 166 -0.93 8.24 -5.92
N HIS A 167 0.14 8.54 -5.18
CA HIS A 167 1.50 8.20 -5.62
C HIS A 167 1.66 6.68 -5.73
N MET A 168 1.17 5.94 -4.73
CA MET A 168 1.19 4.48 -4.77
C MET A 168 0.40 3.93 -5.95
N ARG A 169 -0.75 4.52 -6.28
CA ARG A 169 -1.57 4.13 -7.43
C ARG A 169 -0.83 4.29 -8.76
N VAL A 170 -0.07 5.38 -8.93
CA VAL A 170 0.76 5.57 -10.14
C VAL A 170 1.80 4.46 -10.25
N TRP A 171 2.52 4.16 -9.16
CA TRP A 171 3.48 3.05 -9.13
C TRP A 171 2.82 1.70 -9.42
N THR A 172 1.64 1.43 -8.84
CA THR A 172 0.87 0.21 -9.14
C THR A 172 0.58 0.07 -10.63
N ILE A 173 0.14 1.15 -11.29
CA ILE A 173 -0.15 1.14 -12.74
C ILE A 173 1.13 0.90 -13.54
N LEU A 174 2.24 1.58 -13.21
CA LEU A 174 3.53 1.38 -13.89
C LEU A 174 4.01 -0.06 -13.77
N PHE A 175 3.93 -0.66 -12.58
CA PHE A 175 4.29 -2.06 -12.38
C PHE A 175 3.30 -3.03 -13.03
N ALA A 176 2.00 -2.71 -13.07
CA ALA A 176 1.02 -3.52 -13.81
C ALA A 176 1.35 -3.58 -15.30
N VAL A 177 1.67 -2.44 -15.91
CA VAL A 177 2.12 -2.37 -17.32
C VAL A 177 3.42 -3.15 -17.49
N GLY A 178 4.46 -2.84 -16.70
CA GLY A 178 5.77 -3.46 -16.84
C GLY A 178 5.75 -4.98 -16.64
N LEU A 179 5.04 -5.47 -15.62
CA LEU A 179 4.98 -6.90 -15.31
C LEU A 179 4.08 -7.66 -16.31
N CYS A 180 2.99 -7.05 -16.78
CA CYS A 180 2.15 -7.63 -17.83
C CYS A 180 2.94 -7.82 -19.14
N LEU A 181 3.72 -6.82 -19.54
CA LEU A 181 4.57 -6.91 -20.73
C LEU A 181 5.71 -7.93 -20.54
N ALA A 182 6.42 -7.87 -19.40
CA ALA A 182 7.52 -8.79 -19.11
C ALA A 182 7.07 -10.27 -19.11
N LEU A 183 5.90 -10.55 -18.52
CA LEU A 183 5.31 -11.89 -18.44
C LEU A 183 4.45 -12.26 -19.65
N HIS A 184 4.27 -11.35 -20.62
CA HIS A 184 3.35 -11.56 -21.76
C HIS A 184 1.94 -11.99 -21.32
N LEU A 185 1.47 -11.42 -20.21
CA LEU A 185 0.23 -11.88 -19.59
C LEU A 185 -0.97 -11.36 -20.38
N ASP A 186 -1.70 -12.29 -20.99
CA ASP A 186 -2.95 -12.05 -21.71
C ASP A 186 -4.10 -12.76 -20.97
N SER A 187 -4.97 -11.98 -20.35
CA SER A 187 -6.14 -12.44 -19.60
C SER A 187 -7.14 -13.25 -20.42
N LEU A 188 -7.31 -12.96 -21.72
CA LEU A 188 -8.22 -13.72 -22.59
C LEU A 188 -7.62 -15.09 -22.91
N GLN A 189 -6.31 -15.14 -23.18
CA GLN A 189 -5.59 -16.38 -23.39
C GLN A 189 -5.52 -17.21 -22.10
N LEU A 190 -5.24 -16.57 -20.98
CA LEU A 190 -5.22 -17.19 -19.66
C LEU A 190 -6.57 -17.82 -19.33
N TYR A 191 -7.68 -17.11 -19.56
CA TYR A 191 -9.01 -17.67 -19.36
C TYR A 191 -9.24 -18.90 -20.24
N THR A 192 -8.86 -18.86 -21.52
CA THR A 192 -8.98 -20.04 -22.40
C THR A 192 -8.16 -21.22 -21.92
N GLN A 193 -6.90 -21.01 -21.49
CA GLN A 193 -6.05 -22.08 -20.96
C GLN A 193 -6.67 -22.70 -19.70
N LEU A 194 -7.16 -21.88 -18.77
CA LEU A 194 -7.81 -22.35 -17.55
C LEU A 194 -9.10 -23.10 -17.86
N SER A 195 -9.90 -22.63 -18.82
CA SER A 195 -11.15 -23.30 -19.18
C SER A 195 -10.94 -24.68 -19.78
N SER A 196 -9.79 -24.93 -20.41
CA SER A 196 -9.48 -26.18 -21.11
C SER A 196 -8.64 -27.17 -20.30
N ASP A 197 -7.96 -26.72 -19.23
CA ASP A 197 -7.08 -27.56 -18.42
C ASP A 197 -7.60 -27.71 -16.97
N ALA A 198 -8.18 -28.88 -16.69
CA ALA A 198 -8.72 -29.20 -15.37
C ALA A 198 -7.64 -29.35 -14.28
N GLU A 199 -6.46 -29.83 -14.64
CA GLU A 199 -5.37 -30.07 -13.69
C GLU A 199 -4.70 -28.76 -13.28
N LEU A 200 -4.53 -27.84 -14.24
CA LEU A 200 -4.08 -26.47 -13.96
C LEU A 200 -5.05 -25.73 -13.03
N ARG A 201 -6.37 -25.84 -13.28
CA ARG A 201 -7.38 -25.26 -12.39
C ARG A 201 -7.31 -25.83 -10.98
N ALA A 202 -7.14 -27.15 -10.84
CA ALA A 202 -7.03 -27.80 -9.54
C ALA A 202 -5.79 -27.32 -8.76
N GLY A 203 -4.63 -27.20 -9.43
CA GLY A 203 -3.41 -26.67 -8.83
C GLY A 203 -3.56 -25.22 -8.35
N LEU A 204 -4.20 -24.36 -9.15
CA LEU A 204 -4.47 -22.98 -8.77
C LEU A 204 -5.49 -22.87 -7.63
N ALA A 205 -6.54 -23.69 -7.64
CA ALA A 205 -7.49 -23.75 -6.54
C ALA A 205 -6.79 -24.12 -5.21
N ALA A 206 -5.81 -25.03 -5.24
CA ALA A 206 -5.01 -25.38 -4.06
C ALA A 206 -4.14 -24.22 -3.57
N ALA A 207 -3.53 -23.45 -4.47
CA ALA A 207 -2.69 -22.29 -4.14
C ALA A 207 -3.49 -21.08 -3.61
N SER A 208 -4.80 -21.04 -3.86
CA SER A 208 -5.67 -19.90 -3.54
C SER A 208 -5.68 -19.51 -2.06
N SER A 209 -5.61 -20.49 -1.15
CA SER A 209 -5.62 -20.27 0.30
C SER A 209 -4.33 -19.60 0.78
N THR A 210 -3.17 -20.05 0.28
CA THR A 210 -1.86 -19.47 0.59
C THR A 210 -1.77 -18.02 0.12
N LEU A 211 -2.22 -17.73 -1.11
CA LEU A 211 -2.20 -16.37 -1.66
C LEU A 211 -3.20 -15.46 -0.94
N SER A 212 -4.37 -15.99 -0.54
CA SER A 212 -5.35 -15.24 0.26
C SER A 212 -4.79 -14.85 1.62
N ALA A 213 -4.10 -15.76 2.30
CA ALA A 213 -3.45 -15.48 3.58
C ALA A 213 -2.39 -14.36 3.43
N LYS A 214 -1.63 -14.37 2.33
CA LYS A 214 -0.64 -13.32 2.02
C LYS A 214 -1.29 -11.98 1.72
N ALA A 215 -2.44 -11.96 1.05
CA ALA A 215 -3.19 -10.73 0.78
C ALA A 215 -3.72 -10.05 2.03
N GLN A 216 -3.90 -10.79 3.12
CA GLN A 216 -4.32 -10.26 4.43
C GLN A 216 -3.17 -9.70 5.26
N GLN A 217 -1.91 -10.00 4.92
CA GLN A 217 -0.78 -9.58 5.75
C GLN A 217 -0.58 -8.06 5.69
N PRO A 218 -0.42 -7.39 6.85
CA PRO A 218 -0.14 -5.97 6.89
C PRO A 218 1.21 -5.67 6.23
N ALA A 219 1.17 -4.72 5.31
CA ALA A 219 2.27 -4.28 4.46
C ALA A 219 3.45 -3.57 5.17
N ALA A 220 3.52 -3.55 6.50
CA ALA A 220 4.41 -2.65 7.23
C ALA A 220 5.23 -3.37 8.30
N ALA A 221 6.55 -3.45 8.07
CA ALA A 221 7.52 -3.50 9.16
C ALA A 221 7.95 -2.06 9.51
N ALA A 222 8.20 -1.81 10.80
CA ALA A 222 8.67 -0.50 11.29
C ALA A 222 10.10 -0.20 10.82
N ASP A 223 10.91 -1.24 10.62
CA ASP A 223 12.26 -1.15 10.06
C ASP A 223 12.25 -1.37 8.54
N GLU A 224 12.84 -0.43 7.80
CA GLU A 224 12.84 -0.40 6.34
C GLU A 224 13.68 -1.54 5.71
N LYS A 225 14.79 -1.94 6.34
CA LYS A 225 15.62 -3.05 5.87
C LYS A 225 14.92 -4.38 6.13
N ALA A 226 14.35 -4.55 7.33
CA ALA A 226 13.51 -5.70 7.64
C ALA A 226 12.27 -5.75 6.73
N ALA A 227 11.70 -4.59 6.37
CA ALA A 227 10.61 -4.50 5.40
C ALA A 227 11.07 -5.01 4.03
N LEU A 228 12.19 -4.53 3.50
CA LEU A 228 12.74 -4.98 2.21
C LEU A 228 13.06 -6.48 2.19
N GLU A 229 13.66 -7.00 3.26
CA GLU A 229 13.95 -8.44 3.41
C GLU A 229 12.67 -9.28 3.47
N ASN A 230 11.67 -8.83 4.24
CA ASN A 230 10.36 -9.50 4.32
C ASN A 230 9.61 -9.43 3.00
N LEU A 231 9.67 -8.31 2.27
CA LEU A 231 9.08 -8.15 0.94
C LEU A 231 9.75 -9.08 -0.08
N ALA A 232 11.09 -9.17 -0.06
CA ALA A 232 11.81 -10.10 -0.93
C ALA A 232 11.46 -11.57 -0.63
N LYS A 233 11.31 -11.94 0.65
CA LYS A 233 10.80 -13.26 1.05
C LYS A 233 9.37 -13.49 0.55
N GLN A 234 8.47 -12.53 0.76
CA GLN A 234 7.08 -12.62 0.28
C GLN A 234 7.02 -12.80 -1.24
N ALA A 235 7.78 -12.03 -2.02
CA ALA A 235 7.83 -12.18 -3.48
C ALA A 235 8.33 -13.57 -3.91
N ARG A 236 9.38 -14.10 -3.26
CA ARG A 236 9.90 -15.45 -3.54
C ARG A 236 8.87 -16.52 -3.19
N GLU A 237 8.19 -16.38 -2.07
CA GLU A 237 7.15 -17.32 -1.65
C GLU A 237 5.93 -17.27 -2.57
N ILE A 238 5.47 -16.07 -2.98
CA ILE A 238 4.40 -15.92 -3.98
C ILE A 238 4.82 -16.58 -5.29
N LYS A 239 6.04 -16.29 -5.78
CA LYS A 239 6.57 -16.91 -6.98
C LYS A 239 6.62 -18.43 -6.85
N SER A 240 7.12 -18.95 -5.73
CA SER A 240 7.18 -20.39 -5.48
C SER A 240 5.79 -21.03 -5.43
N SER A 241 4.79 -20.37 -4.85
CA SER A 241 3.41 -20.86 -4.86
C SER A 241 2.82 -20.88 -6.26
N LEU A 242 3.19 -19.93 -7.13
CA LEU A 242 2.77 -19.91 -8.54
C LEU A 242 3.56 -20.95 -9.36
N ASP A 243 4.86 -21.10 -9.16
CA ASP A 243 5.71 -22.10 -9.84
C ASP A 243 5.32 -23.53 -9.44
N ALA A 244 4.80 -23.73 -8.23
CA ALA A 244 4.25 -25.02 -7.79
C ALA A 244 2.97 -25.38 -8.55
N THR A 245 2.31 -24.40 -9.18
CA THR A 245 1.26 -24.67 -10.15
C THR A 245 1.90 -24.92 -11.51
N ARG A 246 1.30 -25.76 -12.35
CA ARG A 246 1.75 -25.97 -13.74
C ARG A 246 1.60 -24.73 -14.64
N LEU A 247 1.36 -23.56 -14.05
CA LEU A 247 1.21 -22.29 -14.73
C LEU A 247 2.58 -21.81 -15.20
N ASN A 248 2.79 -21.82 -16.51
CA ASN A 248 3.98 -21.21 -17.09
C ASN A 248 3.75 -19.70 -17.32
N LEU A 249 4.11 -18.87 -16.33
CA LEU A 249 3.95 -17.41 -16.40
C LEU A 249 4.87 -16.75 -17.43
N ILE A 250 5.99 -17.37 -17.76
CA ILE A 250 6.96 -16.84 -18.72
C ILE A 250 6.94 -17.78 -19.93
N PRO A 251 6.59 -17.29 -21.12
CA PRO A 251 6.62 -18.12 -22.32
C PRO A 251 8.01 -18.75 -22.52
N SER A 252 8.06 -20.03 -22.83
CA SER A 252 9.29 -20.76 -23.14
C SER A 252 9.11 -21.51 -24.47
N PRO A 253 9.90 -21.21 -25.52
CA PRO A 253 10.94 -20.16 -25.57
C PRO A 253 10.35 -18.75 -25.49
N TYR A 254 11.16 -17.79 -24.99
CA TYR A 254 10.74 -16.39 -24.89
C TYR A 254 10.53 -15.80 -26.30
N PRO A 255 9.48 -15.00 -26.53
CA PRO A 255 9.15 -14.52 -27.87
C PRO A 255 10.29 -13.68 -28.48
N ASN A 256 10.60 -13.91 -29.75
CA ASN A 256 11.57 -13.12 -30.50
C ASN A 256 11.00 -12.77 -31.88
N PRO A 257 10.72 -11.49 -32.19
CA PRO A 257 10.85 -10.31 -31.32
C PRO A 257 9.94 -10.38 -30.10
N TRP A 258 10.30 -9.70 -29.00
CA TRP A 258 9.52 -9.71 -27.75
C TRP A 258 8.06 -9.29 -27.94
N TYR A 259 7.76 -8.49 -28.97
CA TYR A 259 6.39 -8.05 -29.24
C TYR A 259 5.56 -9.02 -30.10
N SER A 260 6.14 -10.12 -30.58
CA SER A 260 5.46 -11.03 -31.52
C SER A 260 4.21 -11.70 -30.95
N THR A 261 4.13 -11.91 -29.64
CA THR A 261 2.93 -12.44 -28.96
C THR A 261 1.77 -11.45 -28.94
N TYR A 262 2.01 -10.17 -29.25
CA TYR A 262 0.97 -9.14 -29.33
C TYR A 262 0.43 -8.95 -30.76
N GLU A 263 0.93 -9.72 -31.72
CA GLU A 263 0.44 -9.68 -33.10
C GLU A 263 -0.96 -10.30 -33.19
N GLY A 264 -1.97 -9.44 -33.16
CA GLY A 264 -3.38 -9.82 -33.31
C GLY A 264 -4.31 -8.98 -32.43
N ARG A 265 -5.45 -8.58 -32.99
CA ARG A 265 -6.43 -7.73 -32.28
C ARG A 265 -6.88 -8.34 -30.96
N ARG A 266 -7.03 -9.67 -30.89
CA ARG A 266 -7.43 -10.39 -29.67
C ARG A 266 -6.37 -10.31 -28.57
N HIS A 267 -5.09 -10.50 -28.90
CA HIS A 267 -4.00 -10.45 -27.95
C HIS A 267 -3.76 -9.03 -27.42
N LEU A 268 -3.83 -8.03 -28.30
CA LEU A 268 -3.78 -6.62 -27.88
C LEU A 268 -4.89 -6.30 -26.86
N LEU A 269 -6.14 -6.70 -27.14
CA LEU A 269 -7.26 -6.49 -26.22
C LEU A 269 -7.06 -7.25 -24.91
N GLY A 270 -6.57 -8.48 -24.98
CA GLY A 270 -6.29 -9.29 -23.79
C GLY A 270 -5.21 -8.70 -22.90
N VAL A 271 -4.15 -8.12 -23.47
CA VAL A 271 -3.10 -7.39 -22.73
C VAL A 271 -3.63 -6.09 -22.12
N LEU A 272 -4.37 -5.28 -22.90
CA LEU A 272 -4.97 -4.06 -22.36
C LEU A 272 -5.93 -4.36 -21.21
N PHE A 273 -6.76 -5.40 -21.35
CA PHE A 273 -7.64 -5.86 -20.29
C PHE A 273 -6.83 -6.35 -19.08
N THR A 274 -5.74 -7.06 -19.30
CA THR A 274 -4.83 -7.50 -18.24
C THR A 274 -4.24 -6.32 -17.45
N ILE A 275 -3.72 -5.31 -18.14
CA ILE A 275 -3.18 -4.10 -17.50
C ILE A 275 -4.26 -3.43 -16.65
N ALA A 276 -5.46 -3.26 -17.22
CA ALA A 276 -6.59 -2.70 -16.51
C ALA A 276 -6.91 -3.52 -15.25
N LEU A 277 -7.01 -4.85 -15.37
CA LEU A 277 -7.31 -5.77 -14.29
C LEU A 277 -6.23 -5.82 -13.18
N LEU A 278 -4.95 -5.79 -13.55
CA LEU A 278 -3.84 -5.76 -12.59
C LEU A 278 -3.74 -4.41 -11.88
N SER A 279 -4.16 -3.32 -12.53
CA SER A 279 -4.21 -1.99 -11.90
C SER A 279 -5.21 -1.90 -10.74
N LEU A 280 -6.22 -2.79 -10.66
CA LEU A 280 -7.13 -2.85 -9.51
C LEU A 280 -6.39 -3.28 -8.23
N GLY A 281 -5.32 -4.07 -8.36
CA GLY A 281 -4.47 -4.50 -7.25
C GLY A 281 -5.02 -5.70 -6.46
N ALA A 282 -4.22 -6.14 -5.49
CA ALA A 282 -4.48 -7.36 -4.73
C ALA A 282 -5.80 -7.33 -3.90
N PRO A 283 -6.19 -6.20 -3.26
CA PRO A 283 -7.43 -6.17 -2.47
C PRO A 283 -8.68 -6.49 -3.29
N PHE A 284 -8.75 -6.04 -4.54
CA PHE A 284 -9.87 -6.36 -5.43
C PHE A 284 -9.94 -7.85 -5.71
N TRP A 285 -8.83 -8.46 -6.15
CA TRP A 285 -8.79 -9.89 -6.49
C TRP A 285 -8.97 -10.80 -5.29
N PHE A 286 -8.51 -10.39 -4.11
CA PHE A 286 -8.80 -11.07 -2.85
C PHE A 286 -10.31 -11.12 -2.58
N ASN A 287 -11.01 -9.98 -2.72
CA ASN A 287 -12.46 -9.93 -2.52
C ASN A 287 -13.21 -10.78 -3.56
N VAL A 288 -12.80 -10.72 -4.84
CA VAL A 288 -13.37 -11.57 -5.90
C VAL A 288 -13.20 -13.05 -5.56
N LEU A 289 -11.97 -13.47 -5.22
CA LEU A 289 -11.66 -14.85 -4.86
C LEU A 289 -12.50 -15.30 -3.66
N LYS A 290 -12.56 -14.49 -2.60
CA LYS A 290 -13.38 -14.75 -1.41
C LYS A 290 -14.86 -14.94 -1.77
N SER A 291 -15.42 -14.05 -2.59
CA SER A 291 -16.80 -14.15 -3.05
C SER A 291 -17.03 -15.44 -3.84
N LEU A 292 -16.17 -15.77 -4.80
CA LEU A 292 -16.30 -17.00 -5.60
C LEU A 292 -16.18 -18.28 -4.76
N SER A 293 -15.23 -18.32 -3.82
CA SER A 293 -15.07 -19.45 -2.90
C SER A 293 -16.30 -19.65 -2.01
N SER A 294 -16.98 -18.57 -1.61
CA SER A 294 -18.22 -18.66 -0.82
C SER A 294 -19.44 -19.16 -1.62
N LEU A 295 -19.44 -18.99 -2.95
CA LEU A 295 -20.52 -19.43 -3.83
C LEU A 295 -20.44 -20.94 -4.15
N LYS A 296 -19.25 -21.54 -4.09
CA LYS A 296 -19.04 -22.96 -4.38
C LYS A 296 -19.94 -23.90 -3.56
N PRO A 297 -20.01 -23.80 -2.22
CA PRO A 297 -20.89 -24.68 -1.44
C PRO A 297 -22.39 -24.47 -1.74
N LEU A 298 -22.81 -23.24 -2.06
CA LEU A 298 -24.21 -22.92 -2.39
C LEU A 298 -24.65 -23.53 -3.73
N LEU A 299 -23.73 -23.56 -4.70
CA LEU A 299 -24.01 -24.20 -6.00
C LEU A 299 -23.99 -25.72 -5.89
N ALA A 300 -23.11 -26.28 -5.06
CA ALA A 300 -23.08 -27.72 -4.79
C ALA A 300 -24.39 -28.18 -4.13
N SER A 301 -24.87 -27.50 -3.08
CA SER A 301 -26.11 -27.85 -2.41
C SER A 301 -27.34 -27.68 -3.30
N LYS A 302 -27.37 -26.65 -4.16
CA LYS A 302 -28.46 -26.48 -5.12
C LYS A 302 -28.52 -27.63 -6.13
N GLN A 303 -27.38 -28.09 -6.63
CA GLN A 303 -27.34 -29.23 -7.56
C GLN A 303 -27.82 -30.52 -6.92
N GLU A 304 -27.41 -30.79 -5.67
CA GLU A 304 -27.87 -31.94 -4.89
C GLU A 304 -29.40 -31.93 -4.72
N ASN A 305 -29.98 -30.79 -4.32
CA ASN A 305 -31.43 -30.65 -4.16
C ASN A 305 -32.21 -30.81 -5.48
N THR A 306 -31.71 -30.31 -6.61
CA THR A 306 -32.36 -30.52 -7.92
C THR A 306 -32.17 -31.93 -8.48
N GLY A 307 -31.08 -32.63 -8.13
CA GLY A 307 -30.83 -34.01 -8.53
C GLY A 307 -31.68 -35.01 -7.74
N GLY A 308 -31.92 -34.76 -6.45
CA GLY A 308 -32.75 -35.60 -5.59
C GLY A 308 -34.26 -35.48 -5.83
N ALA A 309 -34.73 -34.41 -6.48
CA ALA A 309 -36.14 -34.24 -6.84
C ALA A 309 -36.54 -34.87 -8.18
N ALA A 310 -35.57 -35.42 -8.94
CA ALA A 310 -35.75 -35.98 -10.27
C ALA A 310 -35.52 -37.51 -10.35
N GLY A 311 -35.34 -38.18 -9.20
CA GLY A 311 -35.22 -39.64 -9.08
C GLY A 311 -36.31 -40.20 -8.18
#